data_AF-A0A364V705-F1
#
_entry.id   AF-A0A364V705-F1
#
_cell.length_a   1.000
_cell.length_b   1.000
_cell.length_c   1.000
_cell.angle_alpha   90.00
_cell.angle_beta   90.00
_cell.angle_gamma   90.00
#
_symmetry.space_group_name_H-M   'P 1'
#
loop_
_entity.id
_entity.type
_entity.pdbx_description
1 polymer ?
#
loop_
_entity_poly.entity_id
_entity_poly.type
_entity_poly.pdbx_seq_one_letter_code
_entity_poly.pdbx_strand_id
1 'polypeptide(L)'
;MASVFVRLSVFWNERQLDVSLPAHRPLVDLMDDVVALLAPQGVGRGPHEGASNGSGSPLIDTAAWVLSSPTAGILDPESTLSANGVVDGQRLYLTRRQEAAHSPFVDDVMAEVRHTVEDNSWRWAGRTRAAALIALSGACLVALGIPAASTLFTASTHLSQWSPAHFSCAAFLALVALSGAVLAFMRPVPLVRWAGLLLPVVAAICAWPLLRSHPAGLGIPALVSVCAVGSVVSALAAGRRKDGPSRFAGALACTIVAFLALAVGTADQFGASARAILAWCAWVPVVVLLVAPSVAVSVSGLPAMLRRNDAGETIDRQALRARAIRAMNLTQGVVWAATSIAVLIAVALGSGPYWQQGILAALLGVVLLLRSNSFSDSRLMAPLLAGGVLSLAATAGTVPVWAQEKWIAQPGSSVWWRSSADSPWECWVAAAAVVLIASTAFLVAHRREPNPLQQARTAKIISPVDTVVSLAVVPVVLVAQGVFTYYWAIT
;
A
#
# COMPACT_ATOMS: atom_id res chain seq x y z
N MET A 1 23.23 -19.31 -6.43
CA MET A 1 24.33 -19.73 -7.32
C MET A 1 23.86 -19.44 -8.73
N ALA A 2 24.42 -18.43 -9.40
CA ALA A 2 24.12 -18.18 -10.81
C ALA A 2 24.76 -19.32 -11.62
N SER A 3 24.00 -19.94 -12.52
CA SER A 3 24.52 -21.01 -13.37
C SER A 3 25.52 -20.40 -14.36
N VAL A 4 26.73 -20.98 -14.42
CA VAL A 4 27.79 -20.55 -15.34
C VAL A 4 27.40 -20.80 -16.79
N PHE A 5 26.54 -21.80 -17.03
CA PHE A 5 26.00 -22.18 -18.33
C PHE A 5 24.47 -22.17 -18.31
N VAL A 6 23.87 -21.83 -19.44
CA VAL A 6 22.43 -21.89 -19.70
C VAL A 6 22.15 -22.89 -20.82
N ARG A 7 21.28 -23.87 -20.56
CA ARG A 7 20.77 -24.83 -21.55
C ARG A 7 19.64 -24.18 -22.33
N LEU A 8 19.77 -24.09 -23.64
CA LEU A 8 18.77 -23.45 -24.50
C LEU A 8 18.63 -24.17 -25.83
N SER A 9 17.47 -24.04 -26.44
CA SER A 9 17.15 -24.62 -27.74
C SER A 9 17.11 -23.51 -28.77
N VAL A 10 18.04 -23.53 -29.72
CA VAL A 10 18.09 -22.57 -30.84
C VAL A 10 17.44 -23.21 -32.06
N PHE A 11 16.48 -22.50 -32.66
CA PHE A 11 15.74 -22.94 -33.84
C PHE A 11 16.14 -22.13 -35.07
N TRP A 12 16.30 -22.82 -36.20
CA TRP A 12 16.44 -22.21 -37.52
C TRP A 12 15.76 -23.09 -38.57
N ASN A 13 14.78 -22.53 -39.29
CA ASN A 13 13.90 -23.29 -40.19
C ASN A 13 13.30 -24.52 -39.47
N GLU A 14 13.53 -25.73 -39.99
CA GLU A 14 13.07 -27.00 -39.41
C GLU A 14 14.12 -27.68 -38.52
N ARG A 15 15.21 -26.98 -38.17
CA ARG A 15 16.30 -27.53 -37.35
C ARG A 15 16.25 -26.95 -35.93
N GLN A 16 16.52 -27.82 -34.97
CA GLN A 16 16.67 -27.50 -33.55
C GLN A 16 18.09 -27.88 -33.11
N LEU A 17 18.75 -26.96 -32.42
CA LEU A 17 20.04 -27.16 -31.78
C LEU A 17 19.91 -26.92 -30.28
N ASP A 18 20.05 -27.97 -29.50
CA ASP A 18 20.09 -27.87 -28.04
C ASP A 18 21.53 -27.69 -27.57
N VAL A 19 21.85 -26.51 -27.02
CA VAL A 19 23.21 -26.13 -26.61
C VAL A 19 23.25 -25.63 -25.19
N SER A 20 24.38 -25.84 -24.52
CA SER A 20 24.70 -25.23 -23.24
C SER A 20 25.70 -24.09 -23.49
N LEU A 21 25.24 -22.85 -23.42
CA LEU A 21 26.06 -21.66 -23.68
C LEU A 21 26.44 -20.96 -22.37
N PRO A 22 27.64 -20.34 -22.28
CA PRO A 22 28.06 -19.62 -21.08
C PRO A 22 27.19 -18.38 -20.85
N ALA A 23 26.61 -18.27 -19.64
CA ALA A 23 25.60 -17.27 -19.31
C ALA A 23 26.12 -15.81 -19.32
N HIS A 24 27.41 -15.65 -19.02
CA HIS A 24 28.05 -14.35 -18.77
C HIS A 24 28.98 -13.92 -19.90
N ARG A 25 29.01 -14.65 -21.03
CA ARG A 25 29.75 -14.24 -22.22
C ARG A 25 28.85 -13.39 -23.13
N PRO A 26 29.38 -12.32 -23.76
CA PRO A 26 28.64 -11.56 -24.77
C PRO A 26 28.12 -12.46 -25.88
N LEU A 27 26.93 -12.14 -26.40
CA LEU A 27 26.26 -12.98 -27.39
C LEU A 27 27.03 -13.01 -28.72
N VAL A 28 27.63 -11.89 -29.12
CA VAL A 28 28.42 -11.75 -30.35
C VAL A 28 29.54 -12.79 -30.45
N ASP A 29 30.21 -13.08 -29.33
CA ASP A 29 31.28 -14.08 -29.27
C ASP A 29 30.79 -15.51 -29.47
N LEU A 30 29.51 -15.76 -29.19
CA LEU A 30 28.88 -17.07 -29.27
C LEU A 30 28.21 -17.29 -30.64
N MET A 31 28.04 -16.22 -31.43
CA MET A 31 27.22 -16.31 -32.63
C MET A 31 27.87 -17.12 -33.74
N ASP A 32 29.18 -17.00 -33.92
CA ASP A 32 29.92 -17.74 -34.93
C ASP A 32 29.79 -19.26 -34.70
N ASP A 33 29.93 -19.69 -33.44
CA ASP A 33 29.81 -21.10 -33.03
C ASP A 33 28.38 -21.61 -33.24
N VAL A 34 27.37 -20.84 -32.82
CA VAL A 34 25.95 -21.22 -32.98
C VAL A 34 25.56 -21.28 -34.45
N VAL A 35 26.00 -20.31 -35.27
CA VAL A 35 25.77 -20.29 -36.72
C VAL A 35 26.48 -21.47 -37.38
N ALA A 36 27.72 -21.76 -37.04
CA ALA A 36 28.46 -22.89 -37.59
C ALA A 36 27.81 -24.25 -37.28
N LEU A 37 27.17 -24.38 -36.11
CA LEU A 37 26.47 -25.59 -35.69
C LEU A 37 25.07 -25.75 -36.31
N LEU A 38 24.35 -24.65 -36.57
CA LEU A 38 22.99 -24.67 -37.12
C LEU A 38 22.92 -24.52 -38.64
N ALA A 39 23.70 -23.60 -39.20
CA ALA A 39 23.68 -23.27 -40.61
C ALA A 39 24.69 -24.16 -41.37
N PRO A 40 24.25 -24.94 -42.37
CA PRO A 40 25.16 -25.70 -43.20
C PRO A 40 26.12 -24.74 -43.93
N GLN A 41 27.39 -25.15 -44.04
CA GLN A 41 28.43 -24.40 -44.74
C GLN A 41 27.99 -24.10 -46.18
N GLY A 42 27.51 -22.88 -46.44
CA GLY A 42 26.97 -22.51 -47.75
C GLY A 42 26.07 -21.26 -47.80
N VAL A 43 25.57 -20.76 -46.65
CA VAL A 43 24.65 -19.60 -46.63
C VAL A 43 25.36 -18.24 -46.84
N GLY A 44 26.68 -18.23 -47.08
CA GLY A 44 27.46 -17.04 -47.44
C GLY A 44 27.54 -16.72 -48.94
N ARG A 45 26.87 -17.47 -49.83
CA ARG A 45 26.81 -17.14 -51.26
C ARG A 45 25.51 -16.39 -51.58
N GLY A 46 25.54 -15.06 -51.44
CA GLY A 46 24.58 -14.20 -52.14
C GLY A 46 24.79 -14.29 -53.66
N PRO A 47 23.77 -14.09 -54.52
CA PRO A 47 23.91 -14.20 -55.99
C PRO A 47 24.69 -13.06 -56.67
N HIS A 48 25.36 -12.18 -55.93
CA HIS A 48 26.06 -11.03 -56.49
C HIS A 48 27.47 -10.94 -55.90
N GLU A 49 28.45 -11.41 -56.66
CA GLU A 49 29.69 -10.69 -56.98
C GLU A 49 30.66 -11.62 -57.72
N GLY A 50 30.97 -11.24 -58.96
CA GLY A 50 32.00 -11.89 -59.76
C GLY A 50 33.39 -11.51 -59.27
N ALA A 51 34.31 -12.45 -59.45
CA ALA A 51 35.74 -12.24 -59.67
C ALA A 51 36.48 -11.24 -58.76
N SER A 52 37.11 -11.75 -57.69
CA SER A 52 38.46 -11.30 -57.35
C SER A 52 39.24 -12.42 -56.62
N ASN A 53 40.47 -12.62 -57.07
CA ASN A 53 41.47 -13.48 -56.46
C ASN A 53 41.97 -12.87 -55.14
N GLY A 54 42.08 -13.67 -54.09
CA GLY A 54 42.79 -13.27 -52.87
C GLY A 54 42.53 -14.24 -51.73
N SER A 55 43.58 -14.86 -51.22
CA SER A 55 43.56 -15.70 -50.02
C SER A 55 42.99 -14.92 -48.82
N GLY A 56 41.75 -15.24 -48.44
CA GLY A 56 41.11 -14.73 -47.25
C GLY A 56 40.11 -15.76 -46.75
N SER A 57 40.22 -16.16 -45.49
CA SER A 57 39.26 -17.02 -44.80
C SER A 57 37.83 -16.51 -45.05
N PRO A 58 36.83 -17.38 -45.30
CA PRO A 58 35.46 -16.94 -45.49
C PRO A 58 34.95 -16.35 -44.17
N LEU A 59 34.97 -15.02 -44.05
CA LEU A 59 34.22 -14.30 -43.04
C LEU A 59 32.75 -14.53 -43.38
N ILE A 60 32.12 -15.48 -42.68
CA ILE A 60 30.67 -15.51 -42.56
C ILE A 60 30.28 -14.12 -42.08
N ASP A 61 29.35 -13.46 -42.77
CA ASP A 61 28.84 -12.14 -42.35
C ASP A 61 28.03 -12.30 -41.06
N THR A 62 28.75 -12.41 -39.95
CA THR A 62 28.23 -12.71 -38.61
C THR A 62 27.50 -11.50 -38.03
N ALA A 63 27.73 -10.31 -38.59
CA ALA A 63 26.93 -9.11 -38.32
C ALA A 63 25.46 -9.24 -38.79
N ALA A 64 25.17 -10.16 -39.71
CA ALA A 64 23.83 -10.37 -40.24
C ALA A 64 22.95 -11.30 -39.39
N TRP A 65 23.52 -12.12 -38.50
CA TRP A 65 22.77 -13.14 -37.74
C TRP A 65 22.58 -12.72 -36.28
N VAL A 66 21.36 -12.87 -35.78
CA VAL A 66 21.04 -12.54 -34.38
C VAL A 66 20.09 -13.57 -33.79
N LEU A 67 20.24 -13.84 -32.49
CA LEU A 67 19.25 -14.57 -31.73
C LEU A 67 18.08 -13.67 -31.41
N SER A 68 16.88 -14.12 -31.75
CA SER A 68 15.64 -13.47 -31.35
C SER A 68 14.81 -14.41 -30.48
N SER A 69 13.97 -13.81 -29.65
CA SER A 69 12.98 -14.51 -28.84
C SER A 69 11.59 -13.97 -29.16
N PRO A 70 10.53 -14.81 -29.22
CA PRO A 70 9.17 -14.32 -29.43
C PRO A 70 8.71 -13.32 -28.37
N THR A 71 9.32 -13.35 -27.18
CA THR A 71 8.95 -12.49 -26.04
C THR A 71 9.78 -11.23 -25.89
N ALA A 72 11.01 -11.21 -26.44
CA ALA A 72 11.95 -10.09 -26.28
C ALA A 72 12.35 -9.45 -27.62
N GLY A 73 11.99 -10.05 -28.75
CA GLY A 73 12.50 -9.66 -30.06
C GLY A 73 13.98 -10.02 -30.22
N ILE A 74 14.71 -9.19 -30.95
CA ILE A 74 16.15 -9.31 -31.18
C ILE A 74 16.92 -9.13 -29.87
N LEU A 75 17.76 -10.10 -29.51
CA LEU A 75 18.67 -9.98 -28.37
C LEU A 75 19.87 -9.09 -28.75
N ASP A 76 20.24 -8.19 -27.85
CA ASP A 76 21.40 -7.33 -28.04
C ASP A 76 22.69 -8.18 -28.11
N PRO A 77 23.44 -8.12 -29.23
CA PRO A 77 24.65 -8.92 -29.42
C PRO A 77 25.78 -8.58 -28.45
N GLU A 78 25.83 -7.34 -27.93
CA GLU A 78 26.87 -6.92 -26.97
C GLU A 78 26.53 -7.34 -25.53
N SER A 79 25.28 -7.69 -25.28
CA SER A 79 24.79 -8.14 -23.98
C SER A 79 25.02 -9.63 -23.77
N THR A 80 25.01 -10.08 -22.51
CA THR A 80 25.17 -11.50 -22.14
C THR A 80 23.81 -12.19 -22.09
N LEU A 81 23.78 -13.53 -22.21
CA LEU A 81 22.55 -14.32 -22.02
C LEU A 81 21.88 -14.03 -20.67
N SER A 82 22.68 -13.88 -19.61
CA SER A 82 22.19 -13.56 -18.26
C SER A 82 21.61 -12.16 -18.15
N ALA A 83 22.22 -11.17 -18.82
CA ALA A 83 21.74 -9.79 -18.84
C ALA A 83 20.45 -9.64 -19.66
N ASN A 84 20.32 -10.43 -20.72
CA ASN A 84 19.09 -10.58 -21.50
C ASN A 84 18.03 -11.45 -20.81
N GLY A 85 18.28 -11.92 -19.58
CA GLY A 85 17.32 -12.68 -18.79
C GLY A 85 16.96 -14.06 -19.37
N VAL A 86 17.86 -14.64 -20.18
CA VAL A 86 17.64 -15.96 -20.78
C VAL A 86 17.78 -17.05 -19.71
N VAL A 87 16.76 -17.90 -19.58
CA VAL A 87 16.68 -18.96 -18.56
C VAL A 87 16.87 -20.34 -19.20
N ASP A 88 17.30 -21.33 -18.40
CA ASP A 88 17.38 -22.72 -18.82
C ASP A 88 16.06 -23.23 -19.43
N GLY A 89 16.16 -23.90 -20.57
CA GLY A 89 15.05 -24.46 -21.33
C GLY A 89 14.37 -23.46 -22.27
N GLN A 90 14.85 -22.22 -22.35
CA GLN A 90 14.26 -21.22 -23.23
C GLN A 90 14.55 -21.48 -24.71
N ARG A 91 13.56 -21.18 -25.56
CA ARG A 91 13.65 -21.32 -27.01
C ARG A 91 14.05 -19.98 -27.64
N LEU A 92 15.10 -20.00 -28.42
CA LEU A 92 15.59 -18.86 -29.20
C LEU A 92 15.55 -19.21 -30.68
N TYR A 93 15.42 -18.19 -31.53
CA TYR A 93 15.38 -18.34 -32.97
C TYR A 93 16.59 -17.65 -33.57
N LEU A 94 17.35 -18.37 -34.37
CA LEU A 94 18.43 -17.79 -35.15
C LEU A 94 17.81 -17.19 -36.42
N THR A 95 17.88 -15.87 -36.55
CA THR A 95 17.26 -15.13 -37.64
C THR A 95 18.24 -14.14 -38.23
N ARG A 96 18.11 -13.83 -39.53
CA ARG A 96 18.81 -12.68 -40.10
C ARG A 96 18.27 -11.41 -39.46
N ARG A 97 19.12 -10.42 -39.19
CA ARG A 97 18.75 -9.16 -38.51
C ARG A 97 17.55 -8.45 -39.15
N GLN A 98 17.44 -8.51 -40.48
CA GLN A 98 16.34 -7.90 -41.24
C GLN A 98 15.02 -8.69 -41.15
N GLU A 99 15.09 -9.99 -40.89
CA GLU A 99 13.95 -10.92 -40.79
C GLU A 99 13.57 -11.21 -39.34
N ALA A 100 14.38 -10.75 -38.38
CA ALA A 100 14.21 -11.06 -36.98
C ALA A 100 12.96 -10.40 -36.42
N ALA A 101 12.26 -11.13 -35.54
CA ALA A 101 11.08 -10.61 -34.86
C ALA A 101 11.46 -9.34 -34.06
N HIS A 102 10.80 -8.23 -34.35
CA HIS A 102 10.96 -7.00 -33.58
C HIS A 102 10.50 -7.24 -32.13
N SER A 103 11.03 -6.48 -31.18
CA SER A 103 10.50 -6.50 -29.81
C SER A 103 8.99 -6.29 -29.87
N PRO A 104 8.18 -7.06 -29.13
CA PRO A 104 6.73 -6.89 -29.13
C PRO A 104 6.39 -5.44 -28.78
N PHE A 105 5.91 -4.69 -29.78
CA PHE A 105 5.48 -3.31 -29.64
C PHE A 105 4.00 -3.27 -29.27
N VAL A 106 3.60 -2.16 -28.68
CA VAL A 106 2.21 -1.95 -28.27
C VAL A 106 1.51 -1.08 -29.30
N ASP A 107 0.43 -1.61 -29.89
CA ASP A 107 -0.42 -0.88 -30.83
C ASP A 107 -1.34 0.10 -30.08
N ASP A 108 -2.03 -0.38 -29.04
CA ASP A 108 -2.85 0.43 -28.13
C ASP A 108 -2.22 0.48 -26.73
N VAL A 109 -1.54 1.60 -26.45
CA VAL A 109 -0.90 1.87 -25.15
C VAL A 109 -1.92 1.87 -24.02
N MET A 110 -3.12 2.38 -24.24
CA MET A 110 -4.16 2.46 -23.21
C MET A 110 -4.73 1.08 -22.88
N ALA A 111 -4.95 0.23 -23.90
CA ALA A 111 -5.39 -1.14 -23.69
C ALA A 111 -4.34 -1.95 -22.92
N GLU A 112 -3.06 -1.85 -23.27
CA GLU A 112 -1.99 -2.58 -22.58
C GLU A 112 -1.79 -2.08 -21.14
N VAL A 113 -1.85 -0.76 -20.90
CA VAL A 113 -1.82 -0.20 -19.54
C VAL A 113 -3.00 -0.72 -18.72
N ARG A 114 -4.21 -0.71 -19.29
CA ARG A 114 -5.41 -1.24 -18.62
C ARG A 114 -5.25 -2.71 -18.28
N HIS A 115 -4.82 -3.54 -19.23
CA HIS A 115 -4.57 -4.97 -19.00
C HIS A 115 -3.53 -5.18 -17.90
N THR A 116 -2.42 -4.44 -17.95
CA THR A 116 -1.34 -4.52 -16.96
C THR A 116 -1.84 -4.14 -15.56
N VAL A 117 -2.66 -3.10 -15.45
CA VAL A 117 -3.24 -2.69 -14.17
C VAL A 117 -4.26 -3.71 -13.67
N GLU A 118 -5.14 -4.21 -14.54
CA GLU A 118 -6.14 -5.22 -14.18
C GLU A 118 -5.48 -6.51 -13.66
N ASP A 119 -4.43 -7.01 -14.33
CA ASP A 119 -3.67 -8.21 -13.94
C ASP A 119 -2.98 -8.08 -12.58
N ASN A 120 -2.51 -6.87 -12.25
CA ASN A 120 -1.75 -6.62 -11.02
C ASN A 120 -2.62 -6.10 -9.86
N SER A 121 -3.85 -5.67 -10.13
CA SER A 121 -4.79 -5.16 -9.13
C SER A 121 -5.52 -6.28 -8.40
N TRP A 122 -5.88 -6.04 -7.14
CA TRP A 122 -6.75 -6.96 -6.42
C TRP A 122 -8.16 -6.41 -6.45
N ARG A 123 -8.93 -6.77 -7.49
CA ARG A 123 -10.34 -6.36 -7.62
C ARG A 123 -11.12 -6.61 -6.33
N TRP A 124 -11.88 -5.61 -5.88
CA TRP A 124 -12.75 -5.69 -4.71
C TRP A 124 -14.03 -6.49 -4.98
N ALA A 125 -13.90 -7.81 -5.18
CA ALA A 125 -15.03 -8.70 -5.51
C ALA A 125 -14.88 -10.09 -4.87
N GLY A 126 -16.01 -10.79 -4.69
CA GLY A 126 -16.05 -12.18 -4.22
C GLY A 126 -15.12 -12.49 -3.03
N ARG A 127 -14.21 -13.45 -3.23
CA ARG A 127 -13.31 -13.96 -2.17
C ARG A 127 -12.30 -12.93 -1.64
N THR A 128 -11.80 -12.01 -2.47
CA THR A 128 -10.80 -11.01 -2.03
C THR A 128 -11.46 -9.97 -1.12
N ARG A 129 -12.65 -9.49 -1.49
CA ARG A 129 -13.46 -8.60 -0.64
C ARG A 129 -13.84 -9.28 0.68
N ALA A 130 -14.29 -10.53 0.62
CA ALA A 130 -14.60 -11.33 1.81
C ALA A 130 -13.41 -11.44 2.78
N ALA A 131 -12.25 -11.82 2.25
CA ALA A 131 -11.02 -11.95 3.04
C ALA A 131 -10.58 -10.59 3.62
N ALA A 132 -10.68 -9.51 2.83
CA ALA A 132 -10.31 -8.17 3.26
C ALA A 132 -11.21 -7.64 4.38
N LEU A 133 -12.53 -7.81 4.28
CA LEU A 133 -13.48 -7.38 5.32
C LEU A 133 -13.28 -8.12 6.65
N ILE A 134 -12.95 -9.42 6.60
CA ILE A 134 -12.65 -10.21 7.79
C ILE A 134 -11.30 -9.81 8.40
N ALA A 135 -10.28 -9.62 7.56
CA ALA A 135 -8.98 -9.13 8.01
C ALA A 135 -9.11 -7.73 8.65
N LEU A 136 -9.97 -6.89 8.06
CA LEU A 136 -10.28 -5.56 8.53
C LEU A 136 -10.95 -5.57 9.91
N SER A 137 -11.97 -6.40 10.12
CA SER A 137 -12.60 -6.53 11.44
C SER A 137 -11.58 -6.98 12.50
N GLY A 138 -10.70 -7.93 12.16
CA GLY A 138 -9.64 -8.38 13.06
C GLY A 138 -8.64 -7.26 13.38
N ALA A 139 -8.22 -6.50 12.37
CA ALA A 139 -7.28 -5.39 12.52
C ALA A 139 -7.84 -4.27 13.40
N CYS A 140 -9.10 -3.88 13.21
CA CYS A 140 -9.76 -2.86 14.03
C CYS A 140 -9.90 -3.30 15.50
N LEU A 141 -10.27 -4.56 15.73
CA LEU A 141 -10.36 -5.13 17.08
C LEU A 141 -9.00 -5.14 17.79
N VAL A 142 -7.93 -5.53 17.09
CA VAL A 142 -6.57 -5.55 17.65
C VAL A 142 -6.08 -4.13 17.94
N ALA A 143 -6.36 -3.17 17.06
CA ALA A 143 -5.96 -1.78 17.26
C ALA A 143 -6.59 -1.17 18.52
N LEU A 144 -7.85 -1.48 18.84
CA LEU A 144 -8.45 -1.13 20.14
C LEU A 144 -7.95 -2.01 21.30
N GLY A 145 -7.54 -3.24 21.02
CA GLY A 145 -6.97 -4.15 22.01
C GLY A 145 -5.65 -3.65 22.60
N ILE A 146 -4.85 -2.91 21.83
CA ILE A 146 -3.58 -2.33 22.28
C ILE A 146 -3.77 -1.39 23.48
N PRO A 147 -4.59 -0.31 23.39
CA PRO A 147 -4.81 0.55 24.54
C PRO A 147 -5.56 -0.17 25.66
N ALA A 148 -6.46 -1.12 25.36
CA ALA A 148 -7.17 -1.90 26.38
C ALA A 148 -6.21 -2.76 27.21
N ALA A 149 -5.28 -3.45 26.56
CA ALA A 149 -4.21 -4.20 27.23
C ALA A 149 -3.35 -3.27 28.09
N SER A 150 -3.06 -2.05 27.61
CA SER A 150 -2.26 -1.11 28.38
C SER A 150 -2.90 -0.72 29.72
N THR A 151 -4.22 -0.57 29.76
CA THR A 151 -4.96 -0.29 31.00
C THR A 151 -4.98 -1.48 31.96
N LEU A 152 -4.97 -2.72 31.45
CA LEU A 152 -4.88 -3.90 32.30
C LEU A 152 -3.49 -4.11 32.88
N PHE A 153 -2.43 -3.73 32.15
CA PHE A 153 -1.07 -3.80 32.68
C PHE A 153 -0.83 -2.83 33.85
N THR A 154 -1.62 -1.76 33.94
CA THR A 154 -1.60 -0.84 35.08
C THR A 154 -2.51 -1.27 36.24
N ALA A 155 -3.27 -2.37 36.09
CA ALA A 155 -4.16 -2.87 37.12
C ALA A 155 -3.38 -3.45 38.31
N SER A 156 -3.98 -3.38 39.50
CA SER A 156 -3.44 -4.06 40.68
C SER A 156 -3.53 -5.59 40.53
N THR A 157 -2.63 -6.30 41.20
CA THR A 157 -2.57 -7.77 41.21
C THR A 157 -3.76 -8.42 41.90
N HIS A 158 -4.48 -7.66 42.74
CA HIS A 158 -5.66 -8.13 43.46
C HIS A 158 -6.95 -7.72 42.73
N LEU A 159 -7.71 -8.72 42.26
CA LEU A 159 -8.99 -8.53 41.55
C LEU A 159 -10.03 -7.71 42.33
N SER A 160 -9.97 -7.72 43.67
CA SER A 160 -10.88 -6.94 44.52
C SER A 160 -10.68 -5.42 44.43
N GLN A 161 -9.53 -4.98 43.91
CA GLN A 161 -9.19 -3.57 43.72
C GLN A 161 -9.38 -3.11 42.27
N TRP A 162 -9.91 -3.97 41.41
CA TRP A 162 -10.15 -3.63 40.02
C TRP A 162 -11.30 -2.64 39.89
N SER A 163 -11.03 -1.51 39.24
CA SER A 163 -12.10 -0.59 38.84
C SER A 163 -12.97 -1.19 37.73
N PRO A 164 -14.22 -0.72 37.55
CA PRO A 164 -15.09 -1.15 36.45
C PRO A 164 -14.46 -1.04 35.06
N ALA A 165 -13.54 -0.08 34.86
CA ALA A 165 -12.81 0.07 33.61
C ALA A 165 -11.88 -1.12 33.31
N HIS A 166 -11.19 -1.65 34.32
CA HIS A 166 -10.37 -2.86 34.17
C HIS A 166 -11.23 -4.06 33.77
N PHE A 167 -12.41 -4.23 34.38
CA PHE A 167 -13.35 -5.27 33.98
C PHE A 167 -13.86 -5.09 32.55
N SER A 168 -14.18 -3.87 32.11
CA SER A 168 -14.58 -3.62 30.72
C SER A 168 -13.47 -3.91 29.71
N CYS A 169 -12.22 -3.55 30.03
CA CYS A 169 -11.06 -3.84 29.17
C CYS A 169 -10.75 -5.34 29.12
N ALA A 170 -10.83 -6.04 30.25
CA ALA A 170 -10.68 -7.49 30.31
C ALA A 170 -11.77 -8.20 29.49
N ALA A 171 -13.03 -7.78 29.63
CA ALA A 171 -14.15 -8.31 28.85
C ALA A 171 -13.96 -8.05 27.34
N PHE A 172 -13.53 -6.84 26.95
CA PHE A 172 -13.24 -6.51 25.57
C PHE A 172 -12.13 -7.39 25.00
N LEU A 173 -10.99 -7.53 25.70
CA LEU A 173 -9.90 -8.40 25.26
C LEU A 173 -10.31 -9.88 25.19
N ALA A 174 -11.14 -10.35 26.13
CA ALA A 174 -11.69 -11.70 26.08
C ALA A 174 -12.56 -11.90 24.83
N LEU A 175 -13.39 -10.93 24.47
CA LEU A 175 -14.19 -10.95 23.24
C LEU A 175 -13.31 -10.92 21.99
N VAL A 176 -12.25 -10.10 21.97
CA VAL A 176 -11.27 -10.07 20.87
C VAL A 176 -10.56 -11.42 20.75
N ALA A 177 -10.07 -11.99 21.85
CA ALA A 177 -9.42 -13.29 21.87
C ALA A 177 -10.36 -14.41 21.43
N LEU A 178 -11.61 -14.41 21.89
CA LEU A 178 -12.64 -15.38 21.49
C LEU A 178 -12.96 -15.27 20.01
N SER A 179 -13.18 -14.05 19.50
CA SER A 179 -13.45 -13.81 18.07
C SER A 179 -12.26 -14.23 17.20
N GLY A 180 -11.02 -13.94 17.64
CA GLY A 180 -9.80 -14.40 17.00
C GLY A 180 -9.65 -15.92 17.00
N ALA A 181 -9.96 -16.58 18.12
CA ALA A 181 -9.96 -18.04 18.23
C ALA A 181 -10.99 -18.67 17.29
N VAL A 182 -12.23 -18.17 17.26
CA VAL A 182 -13.28 -18.64 16.35
C VAL A 182 -12.85 -18.46 14.88
N LEU A 183 -12.32 -17.28 14.53
CA LEU A 183 -11.81 -17.00 13.18
C LEU A 183 -10.64 -17.91 12.80
N ALA A 184 -9.74 -18.20 13.74
CA ALA A 184 -8.63 -19.12 13.55
C ALA A 184 -9.12 -20.57 13.38
N PHE A 185 -10.09 -21.01 14.18
CA PHE A 185 -10.67 -22.36 14.07
C PHE A 185 -11.39 -22.58 12.74
N MET A 186 -12.09 -21.57 12.21
CA MET A 186 -12.84 -21.65 10.96
C MET A 186 -11.99 -21.56 9.68
N ARG A 187 -10.67 -21.31 9.76
CA ARG A 187 -9.82 -21.17 8.57
C ARG A 187 -8.97 -22.44 8.34
N PRO A 188 -8.94 -22.99 7.10
CA PRO A 188 -8.19 -24.20 6.77
C PRO A 188 -6.68 -23.96 6.61
N VAL A 189 -6.22 -22.70 6.61
CA VAL A 189 -4.83 -22.35 6.33
C VAL A 189 -4.05 -22.21 7.65
N PRO A 190 -3.07 -23.09 7.95
CA PRO A 190 -2.41 -23.15 9.26
C PRO A 190 -1.63 -21.87 9.60
N LEU A 191 -1.12 -21.15 8.59
CA LEU A 191 -0.36 -19.91 8.77
C LEU A 191 -1.24 -18.75 9.25
N VAL A 192 -2.51 -18.71 8.84
CA VAL A 192 -3.49 -17.70 9.28
C VAL A 192 -3.95 -18.00 10.72
N ARG A 193 -4.01 -19.27 11.10
CA ARG A 193 -4.23 -19.70 12.50
C ARG A 193 -3.14 -19.18 13.44
N TRP A 194 -1.88 -19.40 13.09
CA TRP A 194 -0.74 -18.93 13.89
C TRP A 194 -0.63 -17.40 13.90
N ALA A 195 -0.91 -16.73 12.77
CA ALA A 195 -0.95 -15.27 12.72
C ALA A 195 -2.04 -14.70 13.63
N GLY A 196 -3.25 -15.28 13.65
CA GLY A 196 -4.33 -14.87 14.54
C GLY A 196 -4.03 -15.11 16.02
N LEU A 197 -3.27 -16.16 16.36
CA LEU A 197 -2.86 -16.48 17.73
C LEU A 197 -1.70 -15.61 18.24
N LEU A 198 -0.78 -15.21 17.34
CA LEU A 198 0.42 -14.42 17.68
C LEU A 198 0.19 -12.91 17.60
N LEU A 199 -0.81 -12.44 16.86
CA LEU A 199 -1.14 -11.02 16.72
C LEU A 199 -1.36 -10.29 18.07
N PRO A 200 -2.06 -10.87 19.07
CA PRO A 200 -2.25 -10.24 20.38
C PRO A 200 -0.95 -10.13 21.17
N VAL A 201 -0.07 -11.13 21.05
CA VAL A 201 1.24 -11.18 21.72
C VAL A 201 2.19 -10.15 21.12
N VAL A 202 2.23 -10.04 19.79
CA VAL A 202 3.03 -9.02 19.09
C VAL A 202 2.49 -7.61 19.36
N ALA A 203 1.17 -7.43 19.40
CA ALA A 203 0.55 -6.17 19.79
C ALA A 203 0.93 -5.75 21.23
N ALA A 204 0.97 -6.70 22.17
CA ALA A 204 1.43 -6.46 23.54
C ALA A 204 2.92 -6.09 23.62
N ILE A 205 3.78 -6.75 22.84
CA ILE A 205 5.22 -6.42 22.76
C ILE A 205 5.44 -5.05 22.11
N CYS A 206 4.72 -4.72 21.03
CA CYS A 206 4.79 -3.40 20.38
C CYS A 206 4.22 -2.27 21.24
N ALA A 207 3.30 -2.58 22.18
CA ALA A 207 2.77 -1.63 23.14
C ALA A 207 3.74 -1.33 24.30
N TRP A 208 4.75 -2.17 24.52
CA TRP A 208 5.72 -2.07 25.62
C TRP A 208 6.42 -0.70 25.75
N PRO A 209 6.85 -0.02 24.67
CA PRO A 209 7.44 1.32 24.77
C PRO A 209 6.40 2.41 25.09
N LEU A 210 5.14 2.22 24.67
CA LEU A 210 4.03 3.14 24.97
C LEU A 210 3.64 3.09 26.46
N LEU A 211 3.96 1.99 27.14
CA LEU A 211 3.66 1.73 28.55
C LEU A 211 4.58 2.42 29.56
N ARG A 212 5.69 3.05 29.12
CA ARG A 212 6.55 3.86 30.01
C ARG A 212 6.07 5.31 30.07
N SER A 213 5.75 5.77 31.28
CA SER A 213 5.41 7.15 31.60
C SER A 213 6.54 8.09 31.19
N HIS A 214 6.32 8.88 30.14
CA HIS A 214 7.16 10.04 29.82
C HIS A 214 6.52 11.29 30.41
N PRO A 215 7.29 12.24 30.96
CA PRO A 215 6.76 13.50 31.47
C PRO A 215 5.98 14.25 30.37
N ALA A 216 4.98 15.03 30.79
CA ALA A 216 4.06 15.75 29.89
C ALA A 216 4.86 16.59 28.86
N GLY A 217 4.60 16.36 27.57
CA GLY A 217 5.35 16.95 26.44
C GLY A 217 6.09 15.92 25.56
N LEU A 218 6.46 14.76 26.10
CA LEU A 218 7.21 13.71 25.36
C LEU A 218 6.34 12.59 24.78
N GLY A 219 5.03 12.60 25.04
CA GLY A 219 4.10 11.55 24.60
C GLY A 219 3.86 11.51 23.09
N ILE A 220 3.87 12.67 22.42
CA ILE A 220 3.64 12.78 20.97
C ILE A 220 4.88 12.32 20.17
N PRO A 221 6.13 12.73 20.52
CA PRO A 221 7.35 12.18 19.92
C PRO A 221 7.48 10.66 20.07
N ALA A 222 7.06 10.09 21.20
CA ALA A 222 7.06 8.64 21.41
C ALA A 222 6.01 7.92 20.54
N LEU A 223 4.81 8.49 20.39
CA LEU A 223 3.76 7.99 19.50
C LEU A 223 4.21 8.03 18.03
N VAL A 224 4.85 9.14 17.63
CA VAL A 224 5.51 9.33 16.34
C VAL A 224 6.59 8.26 16.09
N SER A 225 7.43 7.99 17.10
CA SER A 225 8.52 7.01 17.01
C SER A 225 7.98 5.58 16.90
N VAL A 226 6.92 5.26 17.64
CA VAL A 226 6.25 3.95 17.59
C VAL A 226 5.50 3.76 16.28
N CYS A 227 4.87 4.81 15.74
CA CYS A 227 4.27 4.77 14.41
C CYS A 227 5.33 4.61 13.31
N ALA A 228 6.49 5.28 13.45
CA ALA A 228 7.63 5.09 12.54
C ALA A 228 8.17 3.65 12.60
N VAL A 229 8.37 3.08 13.79
CA VAL A 229 8.85 1.69 13.96
C VAL A 229 7.79 0.66 13.53
N GLY A 230 6.51 0.88 13.86
CA GLY A 230 5.40 0.03 13.42
C GLY A 230 5.21 0.06 11.90
N SER A 231 5.48 1.20 11.26
CA SER A 231 5.48 1.32 9.81
C SER A 231 6.58 0.47 9.17
N VAL A 232 7.79 0.43 9.73
CA VAL A 232 8.90 -0.44 9.27
C VAL A 232 8.51 -1.93 9.33
N VAL A 233 7.86 -2.36 10.41
CA VAL A 233 7.37 -3.75 10.54
C VAL A 233 6.26 -4.06 9.54
N SER A 234 5.35 -3.11 9.27
CA SER A 234 4.31 -3.26 8.25
C SER A 234 4.88 -3.32 6.82
N ALA A 235 5.93 -2.54 6.51
CA ALA A 235 6.66 -2.60 5.26
C ALA A 235 7.41 -3.93 5.08
N LEU A 236 7.97 -4.47 6.16
CA LEU A 236 8.59 -5.80 6.18
C LEU A 236 7.56 -6.93 6.06
N ALA A 237 6.37 -6.78 6.66
CA ALA A 237 5.27 -7.76 6.55
C ALA A 237 4.65 -7.78 5.14
N ALA A 238 4.53 -6.62 4.48
CA ALA A 238 4.18 -6.51 3.07
C ALA A 238 5.26 -7.13 2.14
N GLY A 239 6.45 -7.43 2.66
CA GLY A 239 7.63 -7.90 1.93
C GLY A 239 7.79 -9.41 1.76
N ARG A 240 6.90 -10.27 2.29
CA ARG A 240 7.14 -11.73 2.36
C ARG A 240 6.98 -12.53 1.05
N ARG A 241 6.60 -11.93 -0.09
CA ARG A 241 6.71 -12.60 -1.40
C ARG A 241 7.93 -12.08 -2.14
N LYS A 242 8.73 -13.01 -2.67
CA LYS A 242 10.06 -12.76 -3.25
C LYS A 242 10.04 -11.78 -4.45
N ASP A 243 8.88 -11.65 -5.13
CA ASP A 243 8.78 -10.95 -6.44
C ASP A 243 7.67 -9.87 -6.52
N GLY A 244 7.24 -9.28 -5.40
CA GLY A 244 6.07 -8.40 -5.37
C GLY A 244 6.34 -6.89 -5.59
N PRO A 245 5.63 -6.20 -6.52
CA PRO A 245 5.67 -4.74 -6.69
C PRO A 245 5.17 -3.93 -5.46
N SER A 246 4.52 -4.57 -4.49
CA SER A 246 3.98 -3.93 -3.28
C SER A 246 5.03 -3.45 -2.26
N ARG A 247 6.30 -3.86 -2.38
CA ARG A 247 7.38 -3.46 -1.45
C ARG A 247 7.66 -1.96 -1.50
N PHE A 248 7.68 -1.40 -2.71
CA PHE A 248 7.98 0.01 -2.91
C PHE A 248 6.90 0.92 -2.33
N ALA A 249 5.63 0.54 -2.49
CA ALA A 249 4.49 1.29 -1.95
C ALA A 249 4.54 1.40 -0.42
N GLY A 250 4.76 0.27 0.27
CA GLY A 250 4.87 0.25 1.74
C GLY A 250 6.04 1.07 2.24
N ALA A 251 7.23 0.91 1.66
CA ALA A 251 8.42 1.66 2.04
C ALA A 251 8.22 3.18 1.83
N LEU A 252 7.66 3.60 0.69
CA LEU A 252 7.34 5.00 0.41
C LEU A 252 6.34 5.59 1.41
N ALA A 253 5.30 4.84 1.77
CA ALA A 253 4.34 5.28 2.77
C ALA A 253 5.01 5.53 4.12
N CYS A 254 5.88 4.60 4.53
CA CYS A 254 6.59 4.67 5.82
C CYS A 254 7.54 5.87 5.88
N THR A 255 8.30 6.12 4.80
CA THR A 255 9.25 7.24 4.78
C THR A 255 8.53 8.59 4.86
N ILE A 256 7.42 8.75 4.14
CA ILE A 256 6.60 9.97 4.20
C ILE A 256 6.04 10.19 5.61
N VAL A 257 5.45 9.15 6.21
CA VAL A 257 4.88 9.22 7.56
C VAL A 257 5.97 9.53 8.58
N ALA A 258 7.10 8.83 8.55
CA ALA A 258 8.20 9.03 9.49
C ALA A 258 8.79 10.44 9.40
N PHE A 259 8.96 10.97 8.18
CA PHE A 259 9.47 12.32 7.97
C PHE A 259 8.53 13.40 8.53
N LEU A 260 7.23 13.30 8.24
CA LEU A 260 6.24 14.25 8.76
C LEU A 260 6.11 14.17 10.27
N ALA A 261 6.14 12.95 10.81
CA ALA A 261 6.07 12.72 12.23
C ALA A 261 7.30 13.33 12.95
N LEU A 262 8.49 13.18 12.38
CA LEU A 262 9.70 13.86 12.86
C LEU A 262 9.54 15.38 12.84
N ALA A 263 9.01 15.96 11.75
CA ALA A 263 8.80 17.40 11.63
C ALA A 263 7.80 17.96 12.67
N VAL A 264 6.72 17.22 12.96
CA VAL A 264 5.77 17.60 14.03
C VAL A 264 6.43 17.49 15.40
N GLY A 265 7.21 16.44 15.64
CA GLY A 265 7.93 16.23 16.90
C GLY A 265 8.99 17.30 17.16
N THR A 266 9.71 17.76 16.13
CA THR A 266 10.68 18.86 16.28
C THR A 266 9.97 20.19 16.51
N ALA A 267 8.87 20.48 15.80
CA ALA A 267 8.10 21.70 16.01
C ALA A 267 7.54 21.82 17.44
N ASP A 268 7.11 20.70 18.03
CA ASP A 268 6.66 20.63 19.42
C ASP A 268 7.79 20.98 20.41
N GLN A 269 9.02 20.53 20.14
CA GLN A 269 10.20 20.91 20.93
C GLN A 269 10.53 22.40 20.86
N PHE A 270 10.16 23.09 19.77
CA PHE A 270 10.31 24.53 19.62
C PHE A 270 9.10 25.33 20.16
N GLY A 271 8.19 24.68 20.90
CA GLY A 271 7.06 25.34 21.58
C GLY A 271 5.81 25.52 20.72
N ALA A 272 5.78 24.99 19.49
CA ALA A 272 4.57 24.98 18.68
C ALA A 272 3.70 23.78 19.05
N SER A 273 2.46 24.01 19.52
CA SER A 273 1.62 22.89 19.97
C SER A 273 1.35 21.88 18.84
N ALA A 274 1.79 20.63 19.01
CA ALA A 274 1.63 19.59 18.01
C ALA A 274 0.16 19.39 17.57
N ARG A 275 -0.81 19.52 18.48
CA ARG A 275 -2.23 19.39 18.16
C ARG A 275 -2.74 20.50 17.24
N ALA A 276 -2.28 21.74 17.43
CA ALA A 276 -2.65 22.83 16.51
C ALA A 276 -2.08 22.57 15.12
N ILE A 277 -0.81 22.14 15.03
CA ILE A 277 -0.19 21.78 13.74
C ILE A 277 -0.99 20.67 13.06
N LEU A 278 -1.34 19.60 13.77
CA LEU A 278 -2.12 18.48 13.22
C LEU A 278 -3.52 18.92 12.76
N ALA A 279 -4.19 19.81 13.50
CA ALA A 279 -5.48 20.37 13.09
C ALA A 279 -5.36 21.24 11.82
N TRP A 280 -4.34 22.11 11.74
CA TRP A 280 -4.07 22.89 10.53
C TRP A 280 -3.69 22.02 9.33
N CYS A 281 -3.05 20.87 9.57
CA CYS A 281 -2.68 19.90 8.54
C CYS A 281 -3.79 18.89 8.21
N ALA A 282 -4.96 18.92 8.87
CA ALA A 282 -6.02 17.93 8.68
C ALA A 282 -6.55 17.84 7.25
N TRP A 283 -6.51 18.93 6.48
CA TRP A 283 -6.93 18.93 5.08
C TRP A 283 -5.92 18.28 4.13
N VAL A 284 -4.64 18.17 4.53
CA VAL A 284 -3.55 17.68 3.66
C VAL A 284 -3.78 16.24 3.20
N PRO A 285 -4.10 15.27 4.07
CA PRO A 285 -4.43 13.91 3.63
C PRO A 285 -5.59 13.84 2.64
N VAL A 286 -6.61 14.70 2.80
CA VAL A 286 -7.78 14.74 1.91
C VAL A 286 -7.37 15.18 0.50
N VAL A 287 -6.57 16.25 0.41
CA VAL A 287 -6.05 16.73 -0.88
C VAL A 287 -5.08 15.73 -1.50
N VAL A 288 -4.21 15.10 -0.70
CA VAL A 288 -3.29 14.07 -1.20
C VAL A 288 -4.07 12.88 -1.78
N LEU A 289 -5.13 12.41 -1.11
CA LEU A 289 -6.01 11.36 -1.63
C LEU A 289 -6.79 11.77 -2.91
N LEU A 290 -6.95 13.07 -3.16
CA LEU A 290 -7.56 13.60 -4.37
C LEU A 290 -6.60 13.58 -5.56
N VAL A 291 -5.35 13.97 -5.35
CA VAL A 291 -4.36 14.15 -6.42
C VAL A 291 -3.46 12.92 -6.61
N ALA A 292 -3.44 11.97 -5.67
CA ALA A 292 -2.53 10.82 -5.68
C ALA A 292 -2.47 10.04 -7.03
N PRO A 293 -3.61 9.66 -7.66
CA PRO A 293 -3.55 8.96 -8.95
C PRO A 293 -2.94 9.83 -10.05
N SER A 294 -3.31 11.10 -10.12
CA SER A 294 -2.82 12.04 -11.14
C SER A 294 -1.32 12.29 -11.02
N VAL A 295 -0.82 12.48 -9.79
CA VAL A 295 0.62 12.64 -9.52
C VAL A 295 1.37 11.35 -9.83
N ALA A 296 0.83 10.19 -9.46
CA ALA A 296 1.50 8.92 -9.72
C ALA A 296 1.63 8.64 -11.23
N VAL A 297 0.60 8.95 -12.02
CA VAL A 297 0.63 8.83 -13.48
C VAL A 297 1.64 9.81 -14.09
N SER A 298 1.66 11.07 -13.66
CA SER A 298 2.62 12.06 -14.20
C SER A 298 4.07 11.70 -13.88
N VAL A 299 4.36 11.32 -12.63
CA VAL A 299 5.70 10.92 -12.16
C VAL A 299 6.20 9.64 -12.84
N SER A 300 5.30 8.72 -13.20
CA SER A 300 5.67 7.48 -13.90
C SER A 300 6.16 7.69 -15.34
N GLY A 301 5.90 8.86 -15.94
CA GLY A 301 6.21 9.14 -17.34
C GLY A 301 5.29 8.43 -18.35
N LEU A 302 4.13 7.92 -17.90
CA LEU A 302 3.10 7.36 -18.77
C LEU A 302 2.55 8.38 -19.79
N PRO A 303 2.23 9.64 -19.42
CA PRO A 303 1.72 10.62 -20.38
C PRO A 303 2.72 10.91 -21.51
N ALA A 304 4.02 10.86 -21.21
CA ALA A 304 5.06 11.04 -22.21
C ALA A 304 5.13 9.86 -23.19
N MET A 305 4.88 8.62 -22.74
CA MET A 305 4.73 7.48 -23.65
C MET A 305 3.48 7.61 -24.51
N LEU A 306 2.35 8.01 -23.91
CA LEU A 306 1.12 8.18 -24.67
C LEU A 306 1.30 9.16 -25.84
N ARG A 307 1.90 10.33 -25.58
CA ARG A 307 2.19 11.33 -26.62
C ARG A 307 3.11 10.82 -27.73
N ARG A 308 4.06 9.93 -27.41
CA ARG A 308 4.95 9.31 -28.40
C ARG A 308 4.22 8.31 -29.27
N ASN A 309 3.33 7.50 -28.69
CA ASN A 309 2.48 6.59 -29.43
C ASN A 309 1.49 7.35 -30.33
N ASP A 310 0.90 8.44 -29.84
CA ASP A 310 0.04 9.33 -30.64
C ASP A 310 0.82 9.98 -31.82
N ALA A 311 2.14 10.17 -31.68
CA ALA A 311 3.02 10.64 -32.75
C ALA A 311 3.46 9.54 -33.73
N GLY A 312 2.99 8.30 -33.56
CA GLY A 312 3.32 7.16 -34.41
C GLY A 312 4.62 6.43 -34.04
N GLU A 313 5.25 6.75 -32.91
CA GLU A 313 6.43 6.03 -32.44
C GLU A 313 6.05 4.67 -31.83
N THR A 314 6.77 3.60 -32.21
CA THR A 314 6.60 2.27 -31.63
C THR A 314 7.11 2.23 -30.19
N ILE A 315 6.27 1.80 -29.25
CA ILE A 315 6.63 1.72 -27.83
C ILE A 315 6.89 0.29 -27.42
N ASP A 316 8.04 0.07 -26.77
CA ASP A 316 8.38 -1.20 -26.16
C ASP A 316 7.40 -1.58 -25.03
N ARG A 317 6.85 -2.80 -25.14
CA ARG A 317 5.84 -3.32 -24.19
C ARG A 317 6.40 -3.48 -22.78
N GLN A 318 7.68 -3.88 -22.65
CA GLN A 318 8.28 -4.08 -21.33
C GLN A 318 8.47 -2.75 -20.60
N ALA A 319 8.98 -1.74 -21.31
CA ALA A 319 9.09 -0.38 -20.79
C ALA A 319 7.73 0.21 -20.37
N LEU A 320 6.69 -0.02 -21.17
CA LEU A 320 5.34 0.44 -20.84
C LEU A 320 4.79 -0.24 -19.57
N ARG A 321 4.90 -1.57 -19.49
CA ARG A 321 4.48 -2.36 -18.32
C ARG A 321 5.21 -1.93 -17.05
N ALA A 322 6.52 -1.72 -17.13
CA ALA A 322 7.32 -1.27 -15.99
C ALA A 322 6.86 0.09 -15.47
N ARG A 323 6.49 1.03 -16.35
CA ARG A 323 5.95 2.35 -15.96
C ARG A 323 4.52 2.26 -15.41
N ALA A 324 3.67 1.41 -15.99
CA ALA A 324 2.33 1.15 -15.46
C ALA A 324 2.36 0.57 -14.04
N ILE A 325 3.22 -0.43 -13.80
CA ILE A 325 3.43 -1.00 -12.46
C ILE A 325 4.00 0.05 -11.50
N ARG A 326 4.94 0.89 -11.96
CA ARG A 326 5.48 2.00 -11.15
C ARG A 326 4.39 3.00 -10.74
N ALA A 327 3.52 3.42 -11.67
CA ALA A 327 2.40 4.31 -11.40
C ALA A 327 1.43 3.71 -10.36
N MET A 328 1.10 2.42 -10.50
CA MET A 328 0.26 1.71 -9.54
C MET A 328 0.90 1.68 -8.14
N ASN A 329 2.19 1.38 -8.05
CA ASN A 329 2.90 1.33 -6.76
C ASN A 329 3.04 2.71 -6.11
N LEU A 330 3.27 3.76 -6.90
CA LEU A 330 3.29 5.15 -6.41
C LEU A 330 1.92 5.54 -5.85
N THR A 331 0.84 5.24 -6.59
CA THR A 331 -0.53 5.49 -6.12
C THR A 331 -0.80 4.77 -4.81
N GLN A 332 -0.43 3.47 -4.72
CA GLN A 332 -0.57 2.69 -3.50
C GLN A 332 0.22 3.30 -2.34
N GLY A 333 1.48 3.65 -2.53
CA GLY A 333 2.30 4.22 -1.46
C GLY A 333 1.76 5.57 -0.95
N VAL A 334 1.35 6.45 -1.86
CA VAL A 334 0.82 7.78 -1.50
C VAL A 334 -0.52 7.65 -0.77
N VAL A 335 -1.42 6.77 -1.23
CA VAL A 335 -2.72 6.53 -0.56
C VAL A 335 -2.52 5.95 0.83
N TRP A 336 -1.60 4.99 0.99
CA TRP A 336 -1.26 4.42 2.30
C TRP A 336 -0.64 5.47 3.24
N ALA A 337 0.23 6.34 2.73
CA ALA A 337 0.80 7.45 3.50
C ALA A 337 -0.31 8.40 3.99
N ALA A 338 -1.14 8.89 3.05
CA ALA A 338 -2.21 9.82 3.37
C ALA A 338 -3.22 9.25 4.36
N THR A 339 -3.62 7.99 4.17
CA THR A 339 -4.53 7.30 5.11
C THR A 339 -3.90 7.19 6.49
N SER A 340 -2.62 6.82 6.57
CA SER A 340 -1.92 6.71 7.86
C SER A 340 -1.82 8.07 8.56
N ILE A 341 -1.47 9.14 7.84
CA ILE A 341 -1.42 10.50 8.37
C ILE A 341 -2.81 10.94 8.86
N ALA A 342 -3.86 10.71 8.08
CA ALA A 342 -5.23 11.05 8.47
C ALA A 342 -5.66 10.34 9.76
N VAL A 343 -5.33 9.05 9.92
CA VAL A 343 -5.60 8.30 11.13
C VAL A 343 -4.83 8.86 12.31
N LEU A 344 -3.54 9.18 12.14
CA LEU A 344 -2.72 9.75 13.21
C LEU A 344 -3.25 11.12 13.67
N ILE A 345 -3.62 11.99 12.72
CA ILE A 345 -4.27 13.28 13.01
C ILE A 345 -5.57 13.04 13.76
N ALA A 346 -6.45 12.17 13.27
CA ALA A 346 -7.75 11.90 13.88
C ALA A 346 -7.62 11.30 15.29
N VAL A 347 -6.68 10.38 15.52
CA VAL A 347 -6.44 9.82 16.86
C VAL A 347 -5.87 10.88 17.80
N ALA A 348 -4.91 11.70 17.34
CA ALA A 348 -4.31 12.75 18.16
C ALA A 348 -5.30 13.87 18.54
N LEU A 349 -6.17 14.28 17.60
CA LEU A 349 -7.20 15.29 17.83
C LEU A 349 -8.40 14.72 18.60
N GLY A 350 -8.84 13.53 18.19
CA GLY A 350 -9.97 12.82 18.79
C GLY A 350 -9.70 12.38 20.22
N SER A 351 -8.45 12.29 20.66
CA SER A 351 -8.05 11.98 22.03
C SER A 351 -7.86 13.20 22.94
N GLY A 352 -8.07 14.41 22.41
CA GLY A 352 -7.83 15.67 23.13
C GLY A 352 -9.03 16.17 23.96
N PRO A 353 -8.79 17.18 24.82
CA PRO A 353 -9.83 17.84 25.62
C PRO A 353 -10.85 18.64 24.80
N TYR A 354 -10.49 19.02 23.57
CA TYR A 354 -11.25 19.96 22.77
C TYR A 354 -12.27 19.23 21.88
N TRP A 355 -13.56 19.34 22.21
CA TRP A 355 -14.62 18.72 21.42
C TRP A 355 -14.65 19.22 19.97
N GLN A 356 -14.24 20.48 19.71
CA GLN A 356 -14.17 21.00 18.33
C GLN A 356 -13.13 20.25 17.49
N GLN A 357 -11.98 19.90 18.08
CA GLN A 357 -10.98 19.05 17.44
C GLN A 357 -11.48 17.61 17.26
N GLY A 358 -12.32 17.14 18.18
CA GLY A 358 -13.06 15.89 18.08
C GLY A 358 -13.97 15.80 16.86
N ILE A 359 -14.72 16.87 16.56
CA ILE A 359 -15.57 16.94 15.35
C ILE A 359 -14.72 16.82 14.09
N LEU A 360 -13.59 17.53 14.03
CA LEU A 360 -12.66 17.44 12.90
C LEU A 360 -12.11 16.02 12.72
N ALA A 361 -11.77 15.34 13.81
CA ALA A 361 -11.33 13.94 13.78
C ALA A 361 -12.44 12.99 13.29
N ALA A 362 -13.69 13.21 13.72
CA ALA A 362 -14.82 12.42 13.27
C ALA A 362 -15.09 12.65 11.77
N LEU A 363 -15.03 13.90 11.32
CA LEU A 363 -15.16 14.28 9.93
C LEU A 363 -14.10 13.63 9.05
N LEU A 364 -12.83 13.60 9.49
CA LEU A 364 -11.76 12.87 8.80
C LEU A 364 -12.06 11.37 8.71
N GLY A 365 -12.59 10.77 9.78
CA GLY A 365 -13.03 9.38 9.76
C GLY A 365 -14.10 9.13 8.70
N VAL A 366 -15.10 10.01 8.60
CA VAL A 366 -16.15 9.94 7.57
C VAL A 366 -15.58 10.10 6.17
N VAL A 367 -14.66 11.06 5.95
CA VAL A 367 -13.99 11.25 4.66
C VAL A 367 -13.26 9.98 4.23
N LEU A 368 -12.50 9.34 5.12
CA LEU A 368 -11.80 8.09 4.78
C LEU A 368 -12.76 6.97 4.38
N LEU A 369 -13.91 6.85 5.06
CA LEU A 369 -14.95 5.88 4.70
C LEU A 369 -15.57 6.18 3.33
N LEU A 370 -15.92 7.44 3.06
CA LEU A 370 -16.52 7.84 1.78
C LEU A 370 -15.53 7.67 0.63
N ARG A 371 -14.26 8.00 0.86
CA ARG A 371 -13.17 7.91 -0.13
C ARG A 371 -12.86 6.48 -0.56
N SER A 372 -13.24 5.48 0.24
CA SER A 372 -13.12 4.08 -0.16
C SER A 372 -13.84 3.77 -1.47
N ASN A 373 -14.90 4.52 -1.84
CA ASN A 373 -15.64 4.34 -3.09
C ASN A 373 -14.91 4.82 -4.35
N SER A 374 -13.85 5.63 -4.21
CA SER A 374 -13.06 6.11 -5.35
C SER A 374 -12.10 5.06 -5.91
N PHE A 375 -11.87 3.96 -5.18
CA PHE A 375 -10.90 2.92 -5.54
C PHE A 375 -11.58 1.57 -5.75
N SER A 376 -11.13 0.82 -6.75
CA SER A 376 -11.59 -0.55 -7.03
C SER A 376 -10.64 -1.64 -6.53
N ASP A 377 -9.43 -1.25 -6.12
CA ASP A 377 -8.40 -2.15 -5.60
C ASP A 377 -8.58 -2.35 -4.09
N SER A 378 -8.68 -3.60 -3.67
CA SER A 378 -8.83 -4.01 -2.28
C SER A 378 -7.70 -3.52 -1.38
N ARG A 379 -6.49 -3.37 -1.93
CA ARG A 379 -5.32 -2.88 -1.19
C ARG A 379 -5.42 -1.41 -0.82
N LEU A 380 -6.28 -0.65 -1.51
CA LEU A 380 -6.53 0.76 -1.26
C LEU A 380 -7.79 0.96 -0.41
N MET A 381 -8.84 0.17 -0.69
CA MET A 381 -10.10 0.26 0.06
C MET A 381 -9.97 -0.21 1.51
N ALA A 382 -9.25 -1.31 1.76
CA ALA A 382 -9.12 -1.87 3.10
C ALA A 382 -8.51 -0.89 4.13
N PRO A 383 -7.36 -0.22 3.87
CA PRO A 383 -6.80 0.74 4.82
C PRO A 383 -7.69 1.98 5.01
N LEU A 384 -8.38 2.47 3.97
CA LEU A 384 -9.32 3.59 4.08
C LEU A 384 -10.50 3.26 5.00
N LEU A 385 -11.09 2.07 4.83
CA LEU A 385 -12.14 1.59 5.72
C LEU A 385 -11.64 1.39 7.15
N ALA A 386 -10.43 0.85 7.33
CA ALA A 386 -9.81 0.65 8.65
C ALA A 386 -9.61 1.99 9.35
N GLY A 387 -8.99 2.93 8.63
CA GLY A 387 -8.67 4.25 9.14
C GLY A 387 -9.93 5.00 9.54
N GLY A 388 -10.96 4.98 8.70
CA GLY A 388 -12.24 5.62 9.01
C GLY A 388 -12.89 5.08 10.29
N VAL A 389 -12.95 3.76 10.46
CA VAL A 389 -13.49 3.13 11.67
C VAL A 389 -12.66 3.46 12.91
N LEU A 390 -11.33 3.42 12.80
CA LEU A 390 -10.44 3.72 13.91
C LEU A 390 -10.54 5.19 14.34
N SER A 391 -10.61 6.12 13.39
CA SER A 391 -10.84 7.54 13.66
C SER A 391 -12.16 7.77 14.40
N LEU A 392 -13.25 7.12 13.95
CA LEU A 392 -14.56 7.23 14.60
C LEU A 392 -14.60 6.57 15.99
N ALA A 393 -13.89 5.45 16.17
CA ALA A 393 -13.80 4.80 17.47
C ALA A 393 -13.01 5.65 18.47
N ALA A 394 -11.92 6.28 18.03
CA ALA A 394 -11.12 7.18 18.85
C ALA A 394 -11.89 8.42 19.31
N THR A 395 -12.74 8.99 18.45
CA THR A 395 -13.60 10.12 18.81
C THR A 395 -14.81 9.71 19.63
N ALA A 396 -15.42 8.55 19.38
CA ALA A 396 -16.52 8.07 20.21
C ALA A 396 -16.08 7.82 21.66
N GLY A 397 -14.84 7.35 21.86
CA GLY A 397 -14.27 7.15 23.19
C GLY A 397 -14.09 8.44 24.01
N THR A 398 -13.93 9.60 23.37
CA THR A 398 -13.81 10.90 24.07
C THR A 398 -15.12 11.59 24.35
N VAL A 399 -16.21 11.24 23.65
CA VAL A 399 -17.53 11.87 23.86
C VAL A 399 -17.98 11.82 25.33
N PRO A 400 -17.86 10.70 26.07
CA PRO A 400 -18.22 10.67 27.48
C PRO A 400 -17.40 11.64 28.34
N VAL A 401 -16.11 11.81 28.03
CA VAL A 401 -15.23 12.77 28.72
C VAL A 401 -15.73 14.20 28.49
N TRP A 402 -16.05 14.58 27.25
CA TRP A 402 -16.58 15.91 26.97
C TRP A 402 -17.94 16.15 27.62
N ALA A 403 -18.79 15.11 27.69
CA ALA A 403 -20.08 15.21 28.35
C ALA A 403 -19.93 15.45 29.87
N GLN A 404 -18.98 14.77 30.52
CA GLN A 404 -18.65 14.98 31.93
C GLN A 404 -18.07 16.37 32.19
N GLU A 405 -17.23 16.86 31.28
CA GLU A 405 -16.67 18.23 31.31
C GLU A 405 -17.67 19.31 30.85
N LYS A 406 -18.94 18.96 30.60
CA LYS A 406 -20.00 19.87 30.12
C LYS A 406 -19.61 20.65 28.86
N TRP A 407 -18.81 20.04 27.99
CA TRP A 407 -18.31 20.64 26.74
C TRP A 407 -17.43 21.88 26.95
N ILE A 408 -16.91 22.09 28.16
CA ILE A 408 -15.98 23.17 28.49
C ILE A 408 -14.58 22.57 28.49
N ALA A 409 -13.72 23.07 27.60
CA ALA A 409 -12.37 22.54 27.45
C ALA A 409 -11.55 22.75 28.74
N GLN A 410 -11.09 21.67 29.35
CA GLN A 410 -10.19 21.73 30.51
C GLN A 410 -8.73 21.46 30.11
N PRO A 411 -7.82 22.43 30.25
CA PRO A 411 -6.40 22.21 30.02
C PRO A 411 -5.86 21.19 31.03
N GLY A 412 -5.32 20.07 30.54
CA GLY A 412 -4.72 19.03 31.38
C GLY A 412 -5.50 17.73 31.48
N SER A 413 -6.67 17.61 30.81
CA SER A 413 -7.36 16.32 30.76
C SER A 413 -6.48 15.28 30.08
N SER A 414 -6.31 14.16 30.78
CA SER A 414 -5.54 13.03 30.26
C SER A 414 -6.32 12.34 29.14
N VAL A 415 -5.59 11.64 28.27
CA VAL A 415 -6.23 10.92 27.17
C VAL A 415 -7.27 9.94 27.71
N TRP A 416 -8.45 9.83 27.07
CA TRP A 416 -9.58 9.03 27.55
C TRP A 416 -9.22 7.58 27.91
N TRP A 417 -8.34 6.93 27.15
CA TRP A 417 -7.88 5.56 27.44
C TRP A 417 -6.88 5.46 28.61
N ARG A 418 -6.48 6.58 29.22
CA ARG A 418 -5.67 6.70 30.45
C ARG A 418 -6.37 7.49 31.55
N SER A 419 -7.60 7.94 31.30
CA SER A 419 -8.29 8.84 32.23
C SER A 419 -8.54 8.15 33.56
N SER A 420 -8.06 8.77 34.64
CA SER A 420 -8.33 8.39 36.03
C SER A 420 -9.65 8.97 36.55
N ALA A 421 -10.51 9.51 35.66
CA ALA A 421 -11.81 10.05 36.03
C ALA A 421 -12.73 8.97 36.63
N ASP A 422 -13.69 9.39 37.44
CA ASP A 422 -14.57 8.51 38.24
C ASP A 422 -15.42 7.51 37.43
N SER A 423 -15.46 7.61 36.09
CA SER A 423 -16.21 6.70 35.20
C SER A 423 -15.48 6.35 33.89
N PRO A 424 -14.33 5.65 33.94
CA PRO A 424 -13.52 5.38 32.74
C PRO A 424 -14.13 4.30 31.82
N TRP A 425 -15.11 3.54 32.30
CA TRP A 425 -15.72 2.42 31.56
C TRP A 425 -16.63 2.89 30.40
N GLU A 426 -17.26 4.06 30.52
CA GLU A 426 -18.16 4.60 29.48
C GLU A 426 -17.40 4.90 28.17
N CYS A 427 -16.18 5.41 28.29
CA CYS A 427 -15.28 5.70 27.16
C CYS A 427 -14.96 4.42 26.37
N TRP A 428 -14.65 3.34 27.09
CA TRP A 428 -14.36 2.04 26.49
C TRP A 428 -15.57 1.41 25.83
N VAL A 429 -16.74 1.51 26.45
CA VAL A 429 -17.99 1.02 25.87
C VAL A 429 -18.33 1.76 24.59
N ALA A 430 -18.19 3.09 24.57
CA ALA A 430 -18.45 3.90 23.37
C ALA A 430 -17.51 3.54 22.20
N ALA A 431 -16.20 3.45 22.46
CA ALA A 431 -15.22 3.08 21.44
C ALA A 431 -15.42 1.62 20.94
N ALA A 432 -15.67 0.68 21.85
CA ALA A 432 -15.94 -0.70 21.50
C ALA A 432 -17.24 -0.85 20.70
N ALA A 433 -18.29 -0.11 21.05
CA ALA A 433 -19.56 -0.12 20.32
C ALA A 433 -19.37 0.27 18.85
N VAL A 434 -18.62 1.33 18.55
CA VAL A 434 -18.34 1.73 17.15
C VAL A 434 -17.63 0.62 16.39
N VAL A 435 -16.61 -0.01 16.96
CA VAL A 435 -15.87 -1.09 16.27
C VAL A 435 -16.70 -2.35 16.13
N LEU A 436 -17.55 -2.69 17.10
CA LEU A 436 -18.46 -3.83 17.00
C LEU A 436 -19.54 -3.58 15.95
N ILE A 437 -20.12 -2.37 15.89
CA ILE A 437 -21.09 -1.98 14.86
C ILE A 437 -20.44 -2.01 13.48
N ALA A 438 -19.23 -1.46 13.33
CA ALA A 438 -18.50 -1.51 12.07
C ALA A 438 -18.15 -2.95 11.66
N SER A 439 -17.68 -3.77 12.59
CA SER A 439 -17.33 -5.18 12.34
C SER A 439 -18.54 -6.00 11.95
N THR A 440 -19.68 -5.81 12.63
CA THR A 440 -20.94 -6.46 12.25
C THR A 440 -21.43 -5.98 10.89
N ALA A 441 -21.35 -4.69 10.59
CA ALA A 441 -21.65 -4.15 9.27
C ALA A 441 -20.76 -4.77 8.18
N PHE A 442 -19.46 -4.93 8.42
CA PHE A 442 -18.54 -5.61 7.51
C PHE A 442 -18.88 -7.08 7.31
N LEU A 443 -19.25 -7.80 8.38
CA LEU A 443 -19.67 -9.21 8.31
C LEU A 443 -21.00 -9.39 7.55
N VAL A 444 -21.95 -8.47 7.74
CA VAL A 444 -23.21 -8.46 6.98
C VAL A 444 -22.94 -8.11 5.51
N ALA A 445 -22.09 -7.10 5.25
CA ALA A 445 -21.70 -6.70 3.91
C ALA A 445 -20.90 -7.79 3.18
N HIS A 446 -20.17 -8.63 3.90
CA HIS A 446 -19.48 -9.79 3.33
C HIS A 446 -20.48 -10.78 2.71
N ARG A 447 -21.66 -10.97 3.32
CA ARG A 447 -22.67 -11.92 2.83
C ARG A 447 -23.48 -11.40 1.64
N ARG A 448 -23.35 -10.12 1.28
CA ARG A 448 -24.10 -9.49 0.19
C ARG A 448 -23.18 -9.16 -0.99
N GLU A 449 -23.38 -9.86 -2.11
CA GLU A 449 -22.86 -9.42 -3.41
C GLU A 449 -23.78 -8.32 -3.95
N PRO A 450 -23.31 -7.06 -4.07
CA PRO A 450 -24.16 -5.97 -4.51
C PRO A 450 -24.38 -6.08 -6.01
N ASN A 451 -25.63 -5.95 -6.45
CA ASN A 451 -25.97 -5.90 -7.86
C ASN A 451 -25.30 -4.67 -8.52
N PRO A 452 -24.66 -4.79 -9.70
CA PRO A 452 -23.97 -3.68 -10.36
C PRO A 452 -24.85 -2.43 -10.55
N LEU A 453 -26.15 -2.61 -10.80
CA LEU A 453 -27.11 -1.50 -10.92
C LEU A 453 -27.30 -0.74 -9.60
N GLN A 454 -27.32 -1.46 -8.47
CA GLN A 454 -27.39 -0.83 -7.16
C GLN A 454 -26.10 -0.08 -6.83
N GLN A 455 -24.93 -0.65 -7.16
CA GLN A 455 -23.64 0.01 -6.98
C GLN A 455 -23.57 1.34 -7.74
N ALA A 456 -24.01 1.36 -9.00
CA ALA A 456 -24.04 2.58 -9.81
C ALA A 456 -24.95 3.67 -9.21
N ARG A 457 -26.14 3.29 -8.71
CA ARG A 457 -27.06 4.22 -8.04
C ARG A 457 -26.47 4.75 -6.73
N THR A 458 -25.89 3.89 -5.90
CA THR A 458 -25.26 4.31 -4.64
C THR A 458 -24.07 5.21 -4.91
N ALA A 459 -23.24 4.91 -5.92
CA ALA A 459 -22.08 5.75 -6.27
C ALA A 459 -22.52 7.16 -6.68
N LYS A 460 -23.63 7.30 -7.43
CA LYS A 460 -24.19 8.59 -7.83
C LYS A 460 -24.63 9.46 -6.63
N ILE A 461 -25.11 8.84 -5.55
CA ILE A 461 -25.53 9.54 -4.32
C ILE A 461 -24.33 9.83 -3.42
N ILE A 462 -23.39 8.88 -3.32
CA ILE A 462 -22.23 9.00 -2.42
C ILE A 462 -21.23 10.03 -2.92
N SER A 463 -21.03 10.16 -4.24
CA SER A 463 -20.07 11.11 -4.82
C SER A 463 -20.31 12.59 -4.44
N PRO A 464 -21.54 13.15 -4.53
CA PRO A 464 -21.78 14.52 -4.09
C PRO A 464 -21.61 14.65 -2.56
N VAL A 465 -22.01 13.64 -1.79
CA VAL A 465 -21.81 13.63 -0.33
C VAL A 465 -20.31 13.66 0.01
N ASP A 466 -19.49 12.83 -0.64
CA ASP A 466 -18.02 12.83 -0.48
C ASP A 466 -17.42 14.20 -0.75
N THR A 467 -17.88 14.86 -1.82
CA THR A 467 -17.41 16.21 -2.19
C THR A 467 -17.76 17.26 -1.14
N VAL A 468 -19.01 17.27 -0.67
CA VAL A 468 -19.47 18.22 0.36
C VAL A 468 -18.76 18.00 1.68
N VAL A 469 -18.63 16.74 2.11
CA VAL A 469 -17.96 16.37 3.37
C VAL A 469 -16.47 16.71 3.31
N SER A 470 -15.82 16.46 2.17
CA SER A 470 -14.41 16.81 1.96
C SER A 470 -14.20 18.33 1.98
N LEU A 471 -15.11 19.12 1.39
CA LEU A 471 -15.04 20.58 1.41
C LEU A 471 -15.29 21.15 2.81
N ALA A 472 -16.15 20.50 3.60
CA ALA A 472 -16.48 20.89 4.97
C ALA A 472 -15.28 20.78 5.93
N VAL A 473 -14.21 20.05 5.56
CA VAL A 473 -13.00 19.96 6.39
C VAL A 473 -12.37 21.34 6.62
N VAL A 474 -12.31 22.19 5.58
CA VAL A 474 -11.67 23.52 5.67
C VAL A 474 -12.34 24.44 6.70
N PRO A 475 -13.67 24.70 6.65
CA PRO A 475 -14.32 25.53 7.65
C PRO A 475 -14.30 24.88 9.05
N VAL A 476 -14.36 23.55 9.15
CA VAL A 476 -14.28 22.85 10.45
C VAL A 476 -12.88 22.99 11.07
N VAL A 477 -11.81 23.04 10.27
CA VAL A 477 -10.45 23.36 10.78
C VAL A 477 -10.44 24.74 11.44
N LEU A 478 -11.07 25.75 10.82
CA LEU A 478 -11.13 27.11 11.38
C LEU A 478 -11.91 27.15 12.72
N VAL A 479 -13.02 26.39 12.80
CA VAL A 479 -13.79 26.23 14.04
C VAL A 479 -12.97 25.50 15.11
N ALA A 480 -12.29 24.40 14.74
CA ALA A 480 -11.47 23.61 15.65
C ALA A 480 -10.26 24.36 16.21
N GLN A 481 -9.81 25.40 15.51
CA GLN A 481 -8.72 26.29 15.94
C GLN A 481 -9.23 27.55 16.67
N GLY A 482 -10.53 27.71 16.86
CA GLY A 482 -11.09 28.87 17.55
C GLY A 482 -10.87 30.19 16.80
N VAL A 483 -10.64 30.15 15.48
CA VAL A 483 -10.44 31.37 14.68
C VAL A 483 -11.66 32.28 14.76
N PHE A 484 -12.86 31.71 14.68
CA PHE A 484 -14.09 32.48 14.81
C PHE A 484 -14.26 33.10 16.20
N THR A 485 -13.87 32.41 17.28
CA THR A 485 -13.94 33.01 18.62
C THR A 485 -13.03 34.24 18.76
N TYR A 486 -11.90 34.30 18.05
CA TYR A 486 -11.05 35.50 18.00
C TYR A 486 -11.68 36.65 17.22
N TYR A 487 -12.34 36.37 16.09
CA TYR A 487 -12.97 37.40 15.26
C TYR A 487 -14.24 37.99 15.91
N TRP A 488 -14.98 37.20 16.68
CA TRP A 488 -16.23 37.62 17.32
C TRP A 488 -16.07 38.13 18.76
N ALA A 489 -14.88 38.05 19.36
CA ALA A 489 -14.59 38.58 20.70
C ALA A 489 -14.25 40.09 20.75
N ILE A 490 -14.44 40.82 19.65
CA ILE A 490 -14.16 42.28 19.54
C ILE A 490 -15.44 43.12 19.71
N THR A 491 -16.53 42.55 20.23
CA THR A 491 -17.73 43.27 20.67
C THR A 491 -18.01 42.95 22.11
#